data_AF-A0A957H385-F1
#
_entry.id   AF-A0A957H385-F1
#
_cell.length_a   1.000
_cell.length_b   1.000
_cell.length_c   1.000
_cell.angle_alpha   90.00
_cell.angle_beta   90.00
_cell.angle_gamma   90.00
#
_symmetry.space_group_name_H-M   'P 1'
#
loop_
_entity.id
_entity.type
_entity.pdbx_description
1 polymer ?
#
loop_
_entity_poly.entity_id
_entity_poly.type
_entity_poly.pdbx_seq_one_letter_code
_entity_poly.pdbx_strand_id
1 'polypeptide(L)'
;MASRPKRPVTAELLYDIEQITDLQMSPDGRHVVYSVLRVDKKSEKKYSDLWVAATRGGKPRQFTFGDYNDSMPRWSPDGSQIAFLSNRGNEQQAQIYLLPFAGGEAQPLTDLKGSIQGIKWSPDGRRLALLFAKMDAEAAERMADEQKKKLGIVSRHITRIFYKGDGMGYLPKERPHLWVVDAKSGKATQLTEDNGFQEGMPDWSADGEHLLFASNRVDDPDMNQEYSQLYTIPAGGGELTKLNIDHEFGKAAPLYSPDGNWICYLGNRLGGNYWQNMCLYVAPAGGGQAKNLTEAHDMHAVGASIGDHGGAGFSAPVWAADSSAIYFVASRDGAQTLHSITTGGELSTVISKEKSAIGAFSFAADQGKVAYFEANMYDPGQLWSRDMASGHARQLTKLNADFSRYAWGEIEEIWFKGNDGNDLQGWILTPPGFDPKKKYPSILEIHGGPQAQYGYVFMHEFHFLAANGYVVYFSNPRGGQGYGEEHCRAINGRWGTVDYDDVMSWADLVQARPYIDKNKLGVTGGSYGGYMTGWIIGHNDRFHSAVAQRVVSNSVSMW
;
A
#
# COMPACT_ATOMS: atom_id res chain seq x y z
N MET A 1 29.10 26.26 -19.61
CA MET A 1 29.70 25.20 -18.77
C MET A 1 29.34 23.86 -19.39
N ALA A 2 30.32 22.98 -19.66
CA ALA A 2 30.01 21.65 -20.19
C ALA A 2 29.22 20.85 -19.13
N SER A 3 28.10 20.25 -19.53
CA SER A 3 27.31 19.38 -18.64
C SER A 3 28.17 18.19 -18.21
N ARG A 4 28.25 17.92 -16.91
CA ARG A 4 28.91 16.71 -16.40
C ARG A 4 28.26 15.47 -17.03
N PRO A 5 29.04 14.43 -17.41
CA PRO A 5 28.48 13.21 -17.97
C PRO A 5 27.56 12.53 -16.94
N LYS A 6 26.38 12.09 -17.42
CA LYS A 6 25.41 11.35 -16.62
C LYS A 6 25.95 9.94 -16.31
N ARG A 7 25.60 9.40 -15.14
CA ARG A 7 26.00 8.07 -14.65
C ARG A 7 24.99 7.00 -15.06
N PRO A 8 25.39 5.76 -15.37
CA PRO A 8 24.42 4.67 -15.54
C PRO A 8 23.73 4.34 -14.21
N VAL A 9 22.50 3.83 -14.27
CA VAL A 9 21.80 3.24 -13.12
C VAL A 9 22.50 1.93 -12.75
N THR A 10 22.77 1.72 -11.46
CA THR A 10 23.41 0.50 -10.94
C THR A 10 22.57 -0.12 -9.83
N ALA A 11 22.87 -1.36 -9.44
CA ALA A 11 22.20 -2.03 -8.33
C ALA A 11 22.37 -1.25 -7.01
N GLU A 12 23.53 -0.60 -6.83
CA GLU A 12 23.83 0.18 -5.63
C GLU A 12 22.97 1.43 -5.48
N LEU A 13 22.26 1.88 -6.53
CA LEU A 13 21.30 2.98 -6.43
C LEU A 13 20.23 2.69 -5.37
N LEU A 14 19.88 1.42 -5.11
CA LEU A 14 18.94 1.02 -4.07
C LEU A 14 19.32 1.55 -2.67
N TYR A 15 20.62 1.64 -2.37
CA TYR A 15 21.10 2.17 -1.10
C TYR A 15 21.00 3.70 -0.99
N ASP A 16 20.91 4.38 -2.14
CA ASP A 16 20.83 5.84 -2.20
C ASP A 16 19.36 6.33 -2.26
N ILE A 17 18.38 5.42 -2.38
CA ILE A 17 16.95 5.76 -2.43
C ILE A 17 16.44 6.10 -1.04
N GLU A 18 15.94 7.32 -0.89
CA GLU A 18 15.11 7.76 0.23
C GLU A 18 13.63 7.58 -0.13
N GLN A 19 12.87 6.90 0.73
CA GLN A 19 11.49 6.54 0.43
C GLN A 19 10.52 7.11 1.48
N ILE A 20 9.44 7.75 1.03
CA ILE A 20 8.34 8.16 1.91
C ILE A 20 7.50 6.92 2.24
N THR A 21 7.27 6.66 3.52
CA THR A 21 6.51 5.48 3.98
C THR A 21 5.16 5.81 4.61
N ASP A 22 4.97 7.04 5.12
CA ASP A 22 3.70 7.56 5.66
C ASP A 22 3.76 9.11 5.66
N LEU A 23 2.60 9.77 5.63
CA LEU A 23 2.46 11.24 5.70
C LEU A 23 1.17 11.64 6.42
N GLN A 24 1.21 12.73 7.19
CA GLN A 24 0.05 13.31 7.88
C GLN A 24 0.08 14.84 7.87
N MET A 25 -1.00 15.45 7.40
CA MET A 25 -1.24 16.89 7.48
C MET A 25 -1.55 17.28 8.93
N SER A 26 -1.01 18.41 9.39
CA SER A 26 -1.35 18.98 10.69
C SER A 26 -2.81 19.46 10.70
N PRO A 27 -3.51 19.45 11.85
CA PRO A 27 -4.91 19.90 11.93
C PRO A 27 -5.12 21.32 11.38
N ASP A 28 -4.16 22.21 11.58
CA ASP A 28 -4.19 23.60 11.08
C ASP A 28 -3.79 23.77 9.60
N GLY A 29 -3.42 22.68 8.92
CA GLY A 29 -3.03 22.67 7.50
C GLY A 29 -1.71 23.39 7.18
N ARG A 30 -0.89 23.73 8.18
CA ARG A 30 0.36 24.48 7.98
C ARG A 30 1.57 23.60 7.77
N HIS A 31 1.53 22.36 8.25
CA HIS A 31 2.65 21.44 8.23
C HIS A 31 2.22 20.04 7.79
N VAL A 32 3.16 19.27 7.29
CA VAL A 32 2.99 17.85 7.03
C VAL A 32 4.15 17.13 7.70
N VAL A 33 3.86 16.17 8.58
CA VAL A 33 4.85 15.24 9.10
C VAL A 33 4.86 14.00 8.19
N TYR A 34 6.04 13.46 7.90
CA TYR A 34 6.19 12.27 7.06
C TYR A 34 7.41 11.47 7.49
N SER A 35 7.40 10.16 7.25
CA SER A 35 8.54 9.28 7.54
C SER A 35 9.37 9.02 6.28
N VAL A 36 10.69 9.09 6.41
CA VAL A 36 11.65 8.81 5.34
C VAL A 36 12.46 7.58 5.71
N LEU A 37 12.33 6.52 4.94
CA LEU A 37 13.12 5.30 5.03
C LEU A 37 14.43 5.46 4.26
N ARG A 38 15.52 4.99 4.85
CA ARG A 38 16.85 4.87 4.25
C ARG A 38 17.45 3.50 4.54
N VAL A 39 18.38 3.06 3.71
CA VAL A 39 19.13 1.81 3.91
C VAL A 39 20.58 2.14 4.21
N ASP A 40 21.13 1.62 5.30
CA ASP A 40 22.58 1.67 5.52
C ASP A 40 23.28 0.64 4.63
N LYS A 41 24.16 1.11 3.75
CA LYS A 41 24.82 0.28 2.75
C LYS A 41 25.72 -0.81 3.34
N LYS A 42 26.28 -0.63 4.54
CA LYS A 42 27.24 -1.58 5.12
C LYS A 42 26.54 -2.73 5.85
N SER A 43 25.50 -2.41 6.61
CA SER A 43 24.76 -3.36 7.41
C SER A 43 23.50 -3.89 6.72
N GLU A 44 23.09 -3.25 5.62
CA GLU A 44 21.82 -3.48 4.91
C GLU A 44 20.58 -3.26 5.80
N LYS A 45 20.78 -2.69 6.99
CA LYS A 45 19.69 -2.33 7.91
C LYS A 45 18.92 -1.14 7.35
N LYS A 46 17.61 -1.18 7.59
CA LYS A 46 16.68 -0.10 7.29
C LYS A 46 16.48 0.77 8.52
N TYR A 47 16.50 2.07 8.31
CA TYR A 47 16.22 3.09 9.32
C TYR A 47 15.18 4.05 8.78
N SER A 48 14.42 4.67 9.67
CA SER A 48 13.47 5.71 9.27
C SER A 48 13.43 6.84 10.27
N ASP A 49 13.37 8.06 9.75
CA ASP A 49 13.30 9.28 10.54
C ASP A 49 12.03 10.06 10.16
N LEU A 50 11.48 10.80 11.11
CA LEU A 50 10.37 11.72 10.85
C LEU A 50 10.93 13.05 10.33
N TRP A 51 10.23 13.62 9.37
CA TRP A 51 10.50 14.92 8.78
C TRP A 51 9.23 15.78 8.78
N VAL A 52 9.40 17.09 8.76
CA VAL A 52 8.29 18.05 8.69
C VAL A 52 8.53 19.02 7.54
N ALA A 53 7.53 19.19 6.69
CA ALA A 53 7.50 20.20 5.63
C ALA A 53 6.38 21.23 5.89
N ALA A 54 6.65 22.51 5.64
CA ALA A 54 5.61 23.54 5.68
C ALA A 54 4.80 23.52 4.38
N THR A 55 3.48 23.62 4.45
CA THR A 55 2.60 23.55 3.27
C THR A 55 2.74 24.75 2.34
N ARG A 56 3.24 25.87 2.86
CA ARG A 56 3.62 27.07 2.08
C ARG A 56 4.94 26.90 1.31
N GLY A 57 5.63 25.77 1.46
CA GLY A 57 6.96 25.50 0.93
C GLY A 57 8.08 26.00 1.84
N GLY A 58 9.31 25.76 1.39
CA GLY A 58 10.53 25.93 2.20
C GLY A 58 11.33 24.63 2.23
N LYS A 59 12.46 24.63 2.92
CA LYS A 59 13.26 23.41 3.11
C LYS A 59 12.60 22.54 4.20
N PRO A 60 12.26 21.27 3.93
CA PRO A 60 11.83 20.35 4.98
C PRO A 60 12.88 20.22 6.08
N ARG A 61 12.41 20.00 7.30
CA ARG A 61 13.25 19.85 8.48
C ARG A 61 13.13 18.42 9.00
N GLN A 62 14.26 17.75 9.16
CA GLN A 62 14.32 16.48 9.87
C GLN A 62 13.92 16.71 11.34
N PHE A 63 13.02 15.86 11.82
CA PHE A 63 12.35 16.01 13.11
C PHE A 63 12.85 15.00 14.14
N THR A 64 13.25 13.81 13.70
CA THR A 64 13.94 12.82 14.54
C THR A 64 15.23 12.34 13.87
N PHE A 65 16.15 11.76 14.66
CA PHE A 65 17.50 11.41 14.20
C PHE A 65 18.01 10.14 14.86
N GLY A 66 18.37 9.14 14.09
CA GLY A 66 19.20 8.03 14.58
C GLY A 66 19.20 6.80 13.69
N ASP A 67 19.85 5.76 14.18
CA ASP A 67 19.88 4.42 13.56
C ASP A 67 18.79 3.54 14.19
N TYR A 68 17.55 4.00 14.11
CA TYR A 68 16.34 3.31 14.53
C TYR A 68 15.21 3.59 13.53
N ASN A 69 14.05 2.98 13.72
CA ASN A 69 12.90 3.10 12.84
C ASN A 69 11.80 3.92 13.54
N ASP A 70 11.71 5.20 13.19
CA ASP A 70 10.59 6.07 13.52
C ASP A 70 9.56 6.06 12.38
N SER A 71 8.32 5.67 12.67
CA SER A 71 7.30 5.45 11.64
C SER A 71 5.89 5.76 12.15
N MET A 72 4.92 5.77 11.23
CA MET A 72 3.49 5.96 11.54
C MET A 72 3.18 7.23 12.37
N PRO A 73 3.67 8.42 11.96
CA PRO A 73 3.39 9.64 12.72
C PRO A 73 1.89 9.98 12.67
N ARG A 74 1.29 10.40 13.78
CA ARG A 74 -0.10 10.87 13.90
C ARG A 74 -0.15 12.13 14.75
N TRP A 75 -0.64 13.22 14.18
CA TRP A 75 -0.91 14.45 14.92
C TRP A 75 -1.97 14.24 15.99
N SER A 76 -1.76 14.81 17.17
CA SER A 76 -2.84 15.03 18.12
C SER A 76 -3.90 15.96 17.49
N PRO A 77 -5.19 15.87 17.87
CA PRO A 77 -6.25 16.68 17.27
C PRO A 77 -6.03 18.20 17.40
N ASP A 78 -5.33 18.63 18.46
CA ASP A 78 -4.95 20.02 18.70
C ASP A 78 -3.65 20.45 17.96
N GLY A 79 -2.96 19.52 17.31
CA GLY A 79 -1.70 19.75 16.60
C GLY A 79 -0.48 20.01 17.50
N SER A 80 -0.60 19.85 18.82
CA SER A 80 0.49 20.16 19.76
C SER A 80 1.56 19.07 19.83
N GLN A 81 1.21 17.83 19.49
CA GLN A 81 2.07 16.65 19.62
C GLN A 81 1.93 15.70 18.43
N ILE A 82 2.95 14.86 18.25
CA ILE A 82 2.97 13.78 17.26
C ILE A 82 3.19 12.46 18.01
N ALA A 83 2.23 11.54 17.90
CA ALA A 83 2.41 10.14 18.30
C ALA A 83 3.06 9.38 17.14
N PHE A 84 4.02 8.51 17.41
CA PHE A 84 4.68 7.70 16.38
C PHE A 84 5.25 6.43 16.98
N LEU A 85 5.54 5.43 16.15
CA LEU A 85 6.23 4.22 16.57
C LEU A 85 7.74 4.43 16.48
N SER A 86 8.47 4.00 17.51
CA SER A 86 9.93 3.98 17.50
C SER A 86 10.49 2.75 18.20
N ASN A 87 11.52 2.15 17.62
CA ASN A 87 12.30 1.09 18.27
C ASN A 87 13.61 1.61 18.91
N ARG A 88 13.73 2.92 19.13
CA ARG A 88 14.95 3.55 19.70
C ARG A 88 15.37 3.02 21.07
N GLY A 89 14.43 2.55 21.89
CA GLY A 89 14.72 1.95 23.19
C GLY A 89 15.12 0.47 23.12
N ASN A 90 14.68 -0.24 22.07
CA ASN A 90 14.94 -1.66 21.85
C ASN A 90 14.68 -2.00 20.38
N GLU A 91 15.73 -2.37 19.63
CA GLU A 91 15.62 -2.68 18.19
C GLU A 91 14.53 -3.72 17.85
N GLN A 92 14.24 -4.64 18.77
CA GLN A 92 13.27 -5.74 18.59
C GLN A 92 11.84 -5.39 19.00
N GLN A 93 11.62 -4.23 19.65
CA GLN A 93 10.32 -3.86 20.19
C GLN A 93 10.07 -2.35 20.01
N ALA A 94 9.22 -2.01 19.05
CA ALA A 94 8.73 -0.65 18.90
C ALA A 94 7.75 -0.28 20.03
N GLN A 95 7.81 0.97 20.48
CA GLN A 95 6.84 1.58 21.39
C GLN A 95 6.24 2.83 20.77
N ILE A 96 5.14 3.30 21.35
CA ILE A 96 4.57 4.60 21.01
C ILE A 96 5.39 5.66 21.74
N TYR A 97 5.81 6.69 21.00
CA TYR A 97 6.45 7.88 21.54
C TYR A 97 5.58 9.10 21.24
N LEU A 98 5.59 10.07 22.16
CA LEU A 98 5.01 11.39 21.96
C LEU A 98 6.11 12.42 21.78
N LEU A 99 6.02 13.24 20.73
CA LEU A 99 6.96 14.31 20.45
C LEU A 99 6.22 15.66 20.37
N PRO A 100 6.49 16.60 21.29
CA PRO A 100 5.94 17.96 21.22
C PRO A 100 6.36 18.68 19.95
N PHE A 101 5.40 19.26 19.22
CA PHE A 101 5.69 19.92 17.95
C PHE A 101 6.45 21.24 18.11
N ALA A 102 6.18 21.97 19.20
CA ALA A 102 6.86 23.23 19.52
C ALA A 102 8.35 23.07 19.91
N GLY A 103 8.83 21.83 20.08
CA GLY A 103 10.18 21.52 20.49
C GLY A 103 10.24 20.76 21.83
N GLY A 104 11.30 19.97 22.00
CA GLY A 104 11.45 19.01 23.09
C GLY A 104 11.93 17.66 22.56
N GLU A 105 12.19 16.71 23.46
CA GLU A 105 12.58 15.35 23.09
C GLU A 105 11.35 14.43 23.07
N ALA A 106 11.39 13.39 22.23
CA ALA A 106 10.34 12.39 22.19
C ALA A 106 10.37 11.54 23.46
N GLN A 107 9.22 11.36 24.09
CA GLN A 107 9.07 10.58 25.32
C GLN A 107 8.34 9.27 25.04
N PRO A 108 8.81 8.12 25.57
CA PRO A 108 8.08 6.87 25.44
C PRO A 108 6.74 6.99 26.19
N LEU A 109 5.65 6.63 25.51
CA LEU A 109 4.32 6.57 26.09
C LEU A 109 4.00 5.17 26.59
N THR A 110 4.48 4.12 25.91
CA THR A 110 4.12 2.74 26.20
C THR A 110 5.32 1.86 26.54
N ASP A 111 5.05 0.77 27.25
CA ASP A 111 5.96 -0.37 27.44
C ASP A 111 5.18 -1.67 27.20
N LEU A 112 4.84 -1.91 25.93
CA LEU A 112 4.07 -3.06 25.49
C LEU A 112 4.97 -4.16 24.91
N LYS A 113 4.58 -5.43 25.09
CA LYS A 113 5.29 -6.58 24.54
C LYS A 113 4.47 -7.23 23.43
N GLY A 114 4.86 -7.00 22.18
CA GLY A 114 4.09 -7.45 21.02
C GLY A 114 4.22 -6.51 19.82
N SER A 115 3.31 -6.66 18.86
CA SER A 115 3.31 -5.90 17.61
C SER A 115 2.21 -4.84 17.63
N ILE A 116 2.59 -3.57 17.53
CA ILE A 116 1.67 -2.45 17.31
C ILE A 116 1.48 -2.31 15.80
N GLN A 117 0.25 -2.44 15.34
CA GLN A 117 -0.10 -2.47 13.90
C GLN A 117 -0.85 -1.22 13.45
N GLY A 118 -1.39 -0.43 14.38
CA GLY A 118 -2.18 0.76 14.08
C GLY A 118 -2.35 1.64 15.29
N ILE A 119 -2.34 2.96 15.10
CA ILE A 119 -2.55 3.97 16.14
C ILE A 119 -3.50 5.08 15.62
N LYS A 120 -4.45 5.53 16.45
CA LYS A 120 -5.37 6.62 16.13
C LYS A 120 -5.79 7.40 17.38
N TRP A 121 -5.63 8.72 17.35
CA TRP A 121 -6.07 9.61 18.43
C TRP A 121 -7.58 9.62 18.59
N SER A 122 -8.05 9.67 19.84
CA SER A 122 -9.42 10.06 20.15
C SER A 122 -9.67 11.51 19.73
N PRO A 123 -10.92 11.90 19.42
CA PRO A 123 -11.24 13.27 18.99
C PRO A 123 -10.81 14.36 19.98
N ASP A 124 -10.82 14.05 21.27
CA ASP A 124 -10.42 14.95 22.36
C ASP A 124 -8.91 14.96 22.65
N GLY A 125 -8.13 14.11 21.97
CA GLY A 125 -6.69 13.99 22.14
C GLY A 125 -6.23 13.38 23.47
N ARG A 126 -7.13 12.82 24.29
CA ARG A 126 -6.77 12.24 25.59
C ARG A 126 -6.36 10.77 25.51
N ARG A 127 -6.75 10.08 24.45
CA ARG A 127 -6.54 8.63 24.29
C ARG A 127 -6.03 8.30 22.89
N LEU A 128 -5.42 7.12 22.77
CA LEU A 128 -5.06 6.48 21.52
C LEU A 128 -5.77 5.13 21.43
N ALA A 129 -6.48 4.87 20.33
CA ALA A 129 -6.92 3.53 19.96
C ALA A 129 -5.78 2.82 19.24
N LEU A 130 -5.51 1.58 19.63
CA LEU A 130 -4.47 0.75 19.02
C LEU A 130 -5.07 -0.52 18.43
N LEU A 131 -4.48 -0.95 17.32
CA LEU A 131 -4.52 -2.34 16.91
C LEU A 131 -3.20 -3.00 17.35
N PHE A 132 -3.27 -3.94 18.28
CA PHE A 132 -2.10 -4.53 18.93
C PHE A 132 -2.25 -6.03 19.15
N ALA A 133 -1.23 -6.79 18.72
CA ALA A 133 -1.10 -8.22 19.00
C ALA A 133 -0.05 -8.43 20.09
N LYS A 134 -0.41 -9.10 21.19
CA LYS A 134 0.56 -9.47 22.23
C LYS A 134 1.62 -10.41 21.65
N MET A 135 2.79 -10.44 22.27
CA MET A 135 3.74 -11.51 22.02
C MET A 135 3.23 -12.82 22.65
N ASP A 136 3.29 -13.91 21.89
CA ASP A 136 2.98 -15.26 22.39
C ASP A 136 3.74 -15.58 23.68
N ALA A 137 3.07 -16.17 24.67
CA ALA A 137 3.69 -16.57 25.94
C ALA A 137 4.92 -17.48 25.74
N GLU A 138 4.83 -18.43 24.81
CA GLU A 138 5.95 -19.35 24.49
C GLU A 138 7.13 -18.61 23.83
N ALA A 139 6.85 -17.59 23.02
CA ALA A 139 7.90 -16.73 22.45
C ALA A 139 8.53 -15.86 23.53
N ALA A 140 7.73 -15.30 24.44
CA ALA A 140 8.19 -14.53 25.58
C ALA A 140 9.10 -15.35 26.50
N GLU A 141 8.70 -16.58 26.84
CA GLU A 141 9.51 -17.52 27.63
C GLU A 141 10.83 -17.86 26.95
N ARG A 142 10.80 -18.15 25.64
CA ARG A 142 12.03 -18.40 24.87
C ARG A 142 12.94 -17.19 24.81
N MET A 143 12.39 -15.97 24.74
CA MET A 143 13.20 -14.76 24.78
C MET A 143 13.89 -14.58 26.13
N ALA A 144 13.21 -14.92 27.23
CA ALA A 144 13.72 -14.81 28.59
C ALA A 144 14.74 -15.91 28.97
N ASP A 145 14.67 -17.10 28.36
CA ASP A 145 15.55 -18.23 28.66
C ASP A 145 16.45 -18.59 27.46
N GLU A 146 17.74 -18.25 27.56
CA GLU A 146 18.73 -18.57 26.52
C GLU A 146 18.93 -20.08 26.31
N GLN A 147 18.70 -20.93 27.31
CA GLN A 147 18.80 -22.38 27.15
C GLN A 147 17.67 -22.89 26.25
N LYS A 148 16.45 -22.38 26.43
CA LYS A 148 15.32 -22.70 25.55
C LYS A 148 15.56 -22.30 24.09
N LYS A 149 16.31 -21.22 23.82
CA LYS A 149 16.74 -20.87 22.45
C LYS A 149 17.65 -21.94 21.83
N LYS A 150 18.52 -22.57 22.64
CA LYS A 150 19.50 -23.57 22.21
C LYS A 150 18.94 -24.98 22.04
N LEU A 151 17.79 -25.29 22.65
CA LEU A 151 17.17 -26.63 22.59
C LEU A 151 16.65 -27.04 21.20
N GLY A 152 16.63 -26.11 20.23
CA GLY A 152 16.76 -26.41 18.80
C GLY A 152 15.61 -27.14 18.08
N ILE A 153 14.62 -27.71 18.77
CA ILE A 153 13.47 -28.37 18.12
C ILE A 153 12.18 -27.93 18.81
N VAL A 154 11.42 -27.09 18.12
CA VAL A 154 10.07 -26.68 18.52
C VAL A 154 9.09 -27.53 17.71
N SER A 155 8.43 -28.49 18.37
CA SER A 155 7.24 -29.11 17.77
C SER A 155 6.12 -28.07 17.72
N ARG A 156 5.48 -27.90 16.56
CA ARG A 156 4.34 -27.00 16.41
C ARG A 156 3.07 -27.82 16.22
N HIS A 157 2.13 -27.64 17.14
CA HIS A 157 0.78 -28.14 16.97
C HIS A 157 0.00 -27.14 16.10
N ILE A 158 -0.16 -27.46 14.82
CA ILE A 158 -0.88 -26.63 13.86
C ILE A 158 -2.32 -27.13 13.79
N THR A 159 -3.25 -26.27 14.20
CA THR A 159 -4.70 -26.56 14.21
C THR A 159 -5.50 -25.65 13.29
N ARG A 160 -4.82 -24.74 12.57
CA ARG A 160 -5.41 -23.76 11.66
C ARG A 160 -4.88 -23.93 10.25
N ILE A 161 -5.71 -23.59 9.27
CA ILE A 161 -5.35 -23.65 7.86
C ILE A 161 -4.34 -22.55 7.54
N PHE A 162 -4.58 -21.33 8.02
CA PHE A 162 -3.61 -20.25 7.92
C PHE A 162 -2.72 -20.26 9.15
N TYR A 163 -1.58 -20.96 9.05
CA TYR A 163 -0.58 -21.08 10.10
C TYR A 163 0.73 -20.33 9.80
N LYS A 164 0.86 -19.79 8.59
CA LYS A 164 2.05 -19.06 8.12
C LYS A 164 1.63 -17.86 7.26
N GLY A 165 2.32 -16.74 7.42
CA GLY A 165 2.19 -15.55 6.59
C GLY A 165 3.50 -15.24 5.86
N ASP A 166 3.41 -14.69 4.66
CA ASP A 166 4.58 -14.20 3.92
C ASP A 166 5.26 -13.06 4.69
N GLY A 167 6.59 -13.05 4.72
CA GLY A 167 7.39 -12.12 5.55
C GLY A 167 7.27 -12.27 7.08
N MET A 168 6.19 -12.88 7.58
CA MET A 168 5.91 -13.08 9.01
C MET A 168 6.40 -14.43 9.54
N GLY A 169 6.49 -15.43 8.67
CA GLY A 169 6.76 -16.80 9.09
C GLY A 169 5.52 -17.42 9.75
N TYR A 170 5.71 -18.25 10.77
CA TYR A 170 4.59 -18.88 11.48
C TYR A 170 3.76 -17.81 12.20
N LEU A 171 2.44 -17.84 11.99
CA LEU A 171 1.56 -16.88 12.63
C LEU A 171 1.53 -17.12 14.15
N PRO A 172 1.58 -16.03 14.95
CA PRO A 172 1.45 -16.14 16.40
C PRO A 172 0.07 -16.67 16.79
N LYS A 173 -0.02 -17.20 18.00
CA LYS A 173 -1.31 -17.57 18.61
C LYS A 173 -2.09 -16.33 19.02
N GLU A 174 -1.40 -15.34 19.56
CA GLU A 174 -1.95 -14.03 19.89
C GLU A 174 -2.30 -13.27 18.62
N ARG A 175 -3.50 -12.67 18.60
CA ARG A 175 -4.02 -11.95 17.45
C ARG A 175 -4.10 -10.44 17.70
N PRO A 176 -4.18 -9.64 16.62
CA PRO A 176 -4.43 -8.20 16.73
C PRO A 176 -5.78 -7.94 17.39
N HIS A 177 -5.74 -7.21 18.49
CA HIS A 177 -6.90 -6.80 19.27
C HIS A 177 -6.94 -5.29 19.45
N LEU A 178 -8.11 -4.78 19.81
CA LEU A 178 -8.31 -3.37 20.14
C LEU A 178 -7.85 -3.04 21.54
N TRP A 179 -7.12 -1.93 21.66
CA TRP A 179 -6.70 -1.36 22.92
C TRP A 179 -6.94 0.14 22.95
N VAL A 180 -7.06 0.68 24.15
CA VAL A 180 -7.08 2.12 24.40
C VAL A 180 -5.95 2.47 25.36
N VAL A 181 -5.13 3.44 24.96
CA VAL A 181 -4.02 3.99 25.76
C VAL A 181 -4.36 5.40 26.21
N ASP A 182 -4.24 5.66 27.50
CA ASP A 182 -4.30 7.01 28.04
C ASP A 182 -3.03 7.79 27.63
N ALA A 183 -3.21 8.90 26.92
CA ALA A 183 -2.09 9.63 26.30
C ALA A 183 -1.19 10.36 27.31
N LYS A 184 -1.62 10.47 28.58
CA LYS A 184 -0.83 11.13 29.62
C LYS A 184 -0.02 10.14 30.45
N SER A 185 -0.63 9.02 30.82
CA SER A 185 -0.05 8.03 31.73
C SER A 185 0.56 6.83 31.00
N GLY A 186 0.22 6.62 29.73
CA GLY A 186 0.66 5.43 28.99
C GLY A 186 -0.10 4.15 29.35
N LYS A 187 -1.09 4.22 30.24
CA LYS A 187 -1.86 3.05 30.67
C LYS A 187 -2.66 2.50 29.49
N ALA A 188 -2.33 1.28 29.08
CA ALA A 188 -3.03 0.53 28.03
C ALA A 188 -4.10 -0.39 28.62
N THR A 189 -5.29 -0.38 28.03
CA THR A 189 -6.41 -1.26 28.37
C THR A 189 -6.85 -2.04 27.14
N GLN A 190 -6.87 -3.36 27.22
CA GLN A 190 -7.36 -4.23 26.15
C GLN A 190 -8.89 -4.22 26.16
N LEU A 191 -9.51 -4.13 24.99
CA LEU A 191 -10.97 -4.10 24.85
C LEU A 191 -11.55 -5.39 24.26
N THR A 192 -10.75 -6.11 23.47
CA THR A 192 -11.15 -7.38 22.82
C THR A 192 -10.09 -8.44 23.11
N GLU A 193 -10.49 -9.67 23.42
CA GLU A 193 -9.58 -10.71 23.95
C GLU A 193 -9.74 -12.09 23.30
N ASP A 194 -10.76 -12.29 22.46
CA ASP A 194 -11.03 -13.59 21.84
C ASP A 194 -10.07 -13.85 20.67
N ASN A 195 -8.99 -14.58 20.95
CA ASN A 195 -7.97 -15.01 19.99
C ASN A 195 -8.49 -15.99 18.91
N GLY A 196 -9.78 -16.35 18.90
CA GLY A 196 -10.44 -16.94 17.74
C GLY A 196 -10.48 -15.96 16.56
N PHE A 197 -10.53 -14.67 16.85
CA PHE A 197 -10.74 -13.58 15.89
C PHE A 197 -9.55 -12.63 15.83
N GLN A 198 -9.47 -11.85 14.75
CA GLN A 198 -8.53 -10.74 14.62
C GLN A 198 -9.32 -9.49 14.24
N GLU A 199 -8.96 -8.37 14.85
CA GLU A 199 -9.64 -7.10 14.64
C GLU A 199 -8.97 -6.27 13.55
N GLY A 200 -9.77 -5.46 12.85
CA GLY A 200 -9.28 -4.41 11.96
C GLY A 200 -8.96 -3.12 12.71
N MET A 201 -8.26 -2.21 12.02
CA MET A 201 -7.98 -0.87 12.56
C MET A 201 -9.30 -0.15 12.91
N PRO A 202 -9.45 0.39 14.14
CA PRO A 202 -10.68 1.03 14.56
C PRO A 202 -10.79 2.51 14.13
N ASP A 203 -12.01 3.01 14.12
CA ASP A 203 -12.35 4.44 14.08
C ASP A 203 -13.09 4.87 15.35
N TRP A 204 -12.88 6.12 15.76
CA TRP A 204 -13.57 6.71 16.91
C TRP A 204 -14.91 7.30 16.49
N SER A 205 -15.94 7.11 17.31
CA SER A 205 -17.13 7.96 17.24
C SER A 205 -16.76 9.42 17.52
N ALA A 206 -17.54 10.37 17.02
CA ALA A 206 -17.24 11.80 17.14
C ALA A 206 -17.17 12.29 18.60
N ASP A 207 -17.92 11.66 19.51
CA ASP A 207 -17.88 11.90 20.95
C ASP A 207 -16.71 11.19 21.66
N GLY A 208 -16.02 10.27 20.99
CA GLY A 208 -14.93 9.47 21.54
C GLY A 208 -15.40 8.34 22.46
N GLU A 209 -16.69 8.02 22.54
CA GLU A 209 -17.19 7.01 23.48
C GLU A 209 -17.17 5.58 22.92
N HIS A 210 -17.10 5.41 21.60
CA HIS A 210 -17.14 4.10 20.93
C HIS A 210 -16.05 3.96 19.87
N LEU A 211 -15.66 2.71 19.63
CA LEU A 211 -14.80 2.32 18.51
C LEU A 211 -15.59 1.48 17.51
N LEU A 212 -15.50 1.82 16.23
CA LEU A 212 -16.01 1.06 15.09
C LEU A 212 -14.88 0.29 14.43
N PHE A 213 -15.09 -0.99 14.10
CA PHE A 213 -14.07 -1.81 13.47
C PHE A 213 -14.68 -2.97 12.66
N ALA A 214 -13.85 -3.58 11.81
CA ALA A 214 -14.20 -4.79 11.09
C ALA A 214 -13.63 -6.02 11.81
N SER A 215 -14.40 -7.11 11.86
CA SER A 215 -13.98 -8.38 12.48
C SER A 215 -14.61 -9.56 11.75
N ASN A 216 -13.83 -10.62 11.49
CA ASN A 216 -14.36 -11.86 10.97
C ASN A 216 -14.66 -12.82 12.12
N ARG A 217 -15.96 -13.03 12.40
CA ARG A 217 -16.44 -13.83 13.54
C ARG A 217 -17.38 -14.96 13.15
N VAL A 218 -17.35 -15.37 11.87
CA VAL A 218 -18.09 -16.54 11.40
C VAL A 218 -17.39 -17.83 11.81
N ASP A 219 -18.10 -18.95 11.73
CA ASP A 219 -17.51 -20.27 11.93
C ASP A 219 -16.41 -20.54 10.89
N ASP A 220 -15.31 -21.15 11.31
CA ASP A 220 -14.11 -21.39 10.50
C ASP A 220 -13.65 -20.15 9.71
N PRO A 221 -13.26 -19.05 10.39
CA PRO A 221 -12.96 -17.77 9.75
C PRO A 221 -11.78 -17.85 8.76
N ASP A 222 -10.92 -18.87 8.90
CA ASP A 222 -9.88 -19.19 7.93
C ASP A 222 -10.47 -19.61 6.57
N MET A 223 -11.54 -20.40 6.56
CA MET A 223 -12.22 -20.85 5.35
C MET A 223 -13.17 -19.81 4.76
N ASN A 224 -13.54 -18.81 5.56
CA ASN A 224 -14.59 -17.84 5.27
C ASN A 224 -14.05 -16.41 5.41
N GLN A 225 -12.91 -16.10 4.78
CA GLN A 225 -12.20 -14.82 4.95
C GLN A 225 -13.01 -13.61 4.43
N GLU A 226 -13.94 -13.84 3.52
CA GLU A 226 -14.76 -12.85 2.85
C GLU A 226 -15.99 -12.41 3.66
N TYR A 227 -16.09 -12.73 4.96
CA TYR A 227 -17.27 -12.43 5.78
C TYR A 227 -17.02 -11.49 6.97
N SER A 228 -15.95 -10.70 6.95
CA SER A 228 -15.74 -9.64 7.94
C SER A 228 -16.94 -8.69 8.06
N GLN A 229 -17.47 -8.54 9.28
CA GLN A 229 -18.61 -7.67 9.60
C GLN A 229 -18.17 -6.46 10.43
N LEU A 230 -19.04 -5.45 10.55
CA LEU A 230 -18.76 -4.28 11.37
C LEU A 230 -19.30 -4.43 12.79
N TYR A 231 -18.50 -3.97 13.74
CA TYR A 231 -18.84 -4.00 15.15
C TYR A 231 -18.49 -2.67 15.82
N THR A 232 -19.18 -2.39 16.91
CA THR A 232 -18.87 -1.29 17.81
C THR A 232 -18.63 -1.79 19.23
N ILE A 233 -17.73 -1.12 19.95
CA ILE A 233 -17.44 -1.40 21.36
C ILE A 233 -17.26 -0.08 22.12
N PRO A 234 -17.75 0.04 23.37
CA PRO A 234 -17.44 1.19 24.21
C PRO A 234 -15.93 1.31 24.43
N ALA A 235 -15.40 2.53 24.33
CA ALA A 235 -13.98 2.80 24.49
C ALA A 235 -13.48 2.61 25.94
N GLY A 236 -14.39 2.53 26.91
CA GLY A 236 -14.11 2.14 28.29
C GLY A 236 -14.08 0.61 28.52
N GLY A 237 -14.37 -0.18 27.48
CA GLY A 237 -14.63 -1.61 27.59
C GLY A 237 -16.11 -1.90 27.87
N GLY A 238 -16.53 -3.14 27.61
CA GLY A 238 -17.92 -3.56 27.75
C GLY A 238 -18.33 -4.55 26.66
N GLU A 239 -19.63 -4.67 26.43
CA GLU A 239 -20.16 -5.58 25.43
C GLU A 239 -19.93 -5.08 24.00
N LEU A 240 -19.57 -6.02 23.13
CA LEU A 240 -19.43 -5.83 21.70
C LEU A 240 -20.80 -5.84 21.03
N THR A 241 -21.07 -4.88 20.14
CA THR A 241 -22.30 -4.85 19.34
C THR A 241 -22.00 -5.08 17.86
N LYS A 242 -22.65 -6.07 17.23
CA LYS A 242 -22.61 -6.24 15.78
C LYS A 242 -23.55 -5.25 15.11
N LEU A 243 -23.07 -4.51 14.11
CA LEU A 243 -23.93 -3.65 13.29
C LEU A 243 -24.63 -4.49 12.22
N ASN A 244 -25.95 -4.37 12.16
CA ASN A 244 -26.77 -5.06 11.16
C ASN A 244 -26.77 -4.26 9.85
N ILE A 245 -25.70 -4.40 9.07
CA ILE A 245 -25.54 -3.78 7.75
C ILE A 245 -26.01 -4.79 6.69
N ASP A 246 -26.97 -4.39 5.84
CA ASP A 246 -27.49 -5.21 4.75
C ASP A 246 -26.51 -5.25 3.57
N HIS A 247 -25.42 -5.98 3.80
CA HIS A 247 -24.40 -6.34 2.84
C HIS A 247 -23.68 -7.54 3.43
N GLU A 248 -23.71 -8.70 2.77
CA GLU A 248 -23.27 -9.95 3.38
C GLU A 248 -21.74 -10.06 3.49
N PHE A 249 -21.03 -9.58 2.47
CA PHE A 249 -19.60 -9.84 2.28
C PHE A 249 -18.69 -8.89 3.07
N GLY A 250 -17.39 -9.16 2.94
CA GLY A 250 -16.32 -8.62 3.74
C GLY A 250 -16.25 -7.09 3.67
N LYS A 251 -16.12 -6.51 4.86
CA LYS A 251 -16.02 -5.08 5.08
C LYS A 251 -14.64 -4.77 5.66
N ALA A 252 -14.01 -3.72 5.17
CA ALA A 252 -12.68 -3.29 5.57
C ALA A 252 -12.62 -1.77 5.72
N ALA A 253 -11.67 -1.31 6.54
CA ALA A 253 -11.40 0.11 6.80
C ALA A 253 -12.67 0.96 7.08
N PRO A 254 -13.53 0.56 8.03
CA PRO A 254 -14.75 1.31 8.32
C PRO A 254 -14.45 2.65 9.01
N LEU A 255 -15.25 3.68 8.68
CA LEU A 255 -15.11 5.03 9.24
C LEU A 255 -16.48 5.67 9.47
N TYR A 256 -16.64 6.33 10.63
CA TYR A 256 -17.78 7.20 10.90
C TYR A 256 -17.72 8.47 10.06
N SER A 257 -18.88 8.95 9.61
CA SER A 257 -19.01 10.32 9.15
C SER A 257 -18.81 11.31 10.30
N PRO A 258 -18.31 12.53 10.04
CA PRO A 258 -18.12 13.55 11.08
C PRO A 258 -19.38 13.89 11.89
N ASP A 259 -20.56 13.79 11.27
CA ASP A 259 -21.86 13.99 11.94
C ASP A 259 -22.35 12.76 12.73
N GLY A 260 -21.66 11.62 12.64
CA GLY A 260 -21.98 10.37 13.31
C GLY A 260 -23.18 9.60 12.74
N ASN A 261 -23.81 10.08 11.66
CA ASN A 261 -25.02 9.47 11.12
C ASN A 261 -24.75 8.30 10.17
N TRP A 262 -23.55 8.26 9.58
CA TRP A 262 -23.18 7.31 8.53
C TRP A 262 -21.87 6.60 8.85
N ILE A 263 -21.71 5.44 8.22
CA ILE A 263 -20.46 4.70 8.15
C ILE A 263 -20.12 4.50 6.68
N CYS A 264 -18.87 4.75 6.31
CA CYS A 264 -18.32 4.27 5.04
C CYS A 264 -17.37 3.11 5.28
N TYR A 265 -17.22 2.24 4.28
CA TYR A 265 -16.28 1.12 4.33
C TYR A 265 -15.96 0.63 2.90
N LEU A 266 -14.85 -0.09 2.78
CA LEU A 266 -14.48 -0.81 1.56
C LEU A 266 -15.02 -2.24 1.62
N GLY A 267 -15.51 -2.75 0.50
CA GLY A 267 -16.00 -4.14 0.43
C GLY A 267 -16.19 -4.64 -0.99
N ASN A 268 -16.42 -5.95 -1.13
CA ASN A 268 -16.73 -6.59 -2.40
C ASN A 268 -18.24 -6.77 -2.57
N ARG A 269 -18.71 -6.86 -3.83
CA ARG A 269 -20.14 -7.10 -4.12
C ARG A 269 -20.57 -8.54 -3.86
N LEU A 270 -19.72 -9.51 -4.20
CA LEU A 270 -19.95 -10.95 -4.01
C LEU A 270 -18.75 -11.60 -3.31
N GLY A 271 -18.97 -12.68 -2.58
CA GLY A 271 -17.92 -13.49 -1.94
C GLY A 271 -17.12 -14.32 -2.93
N GLY A 272 -15.92 -14.77 -2.51
CA GLY A 272 -15.10 -15.76 -3.22
C GLY A 272 -14.52 -15.36 -4.59
N ASN A 273 -14.62 -14.09 -4.98
CA ASN A 273 -14.34 -13.63 -6.34
C ASN A 273 -13.35 -12.46 -6.34
N TYR A 274 -12.07 -12.79 -6.28
CA TYR A 274 -10.97 -11.81 -6.16
C TYR A 274 -10.84 -10.87 -7.37
N TRP A 275 -11.46 -11.19 -8.51
CA TRP A 275 -11.45 -10.35 -9.71
C TRP A 275 -12.36 -9.11 -9.60
N GLN A 276 -13.19 -9.02 -8.56
CA GLN A 276 -14.08 -7.87 -8.37
C GLN A 276 -13.31 -6.60 -8.04
N ASN A 277 -13.93 -5.47 -8.34
CA ASN A 277 -13.48 -4.21 -7.79
C ASN A 277 -13.69 -4.19 -6.27
N MET A 278 -12.72 -3.64 -5.54
CA MET A 278 -13.00 -3.16 -4.20
C MET A 278 -13.88 -1.92 -4.34
N CYS A 279 -15.07 -1.95 -3.74
CA CYS A 279 -16.07 -0.90 -3.84
C CYS A 279 -16.14 -0.08 -2.54
N LEU A 280 -16.60 1.15 -2.66
CA LEU A 280 -16.90 2.02 -1.53
C LEU A 280 -18.40 1.97 -1.21
N TYR A 281 -18.72 1.66 0.04
CA TYR A 281 -20.08 1.60 0.55
C TYR A 281 -20.34 2.68 1.58
N VAL A 282 -21.62 3.04 1.72
CA VAL A 282 -22.14 3.84 2.84
C VAL A 282 -23.35 3.15 3.45
N ALA A 283 -23.51 3.22 4.77
CA ALA A 283 -24.67 2.72 5.50
C ALA A 283 -24.95 3.59 6.73
N PRO A 284 -26.19 3.59 7.27
CA PRO A 284 -26.49 4.30 8.51
C PRO A 284 -25.65 3.75 9.68
N ALA A 285 -25.21 4.62 10.58
CA ALA A 285 -24.34 4.23 11.70
C ALA A 285 -25.02 3.25 12.68
N GLY A 286 -26.34 3.31 12.81
CA GLY A 286 -27.13 2.37 13.61
C GLY A 286 -27.41 1.01 12.95
N GLY A 287 -26.92 0.78 11.73
CA GLY A 287 -27.30 -0.36 10.90
C GLY A 287 -28.40 -0.03 9.90
N GLY A 288 -28.58 -0.91 8.91
CA GLY A 288 -29.57 -0.77 7.84
C GLY A 288 -28.99 -1.05 6.46
N GLN A 289 -29.67 -0.54 5.44
CA GLN A 289 -29.32 -0.78 4.05
C GLN A 289 -28.00 -0.12 3.67
N ALA A 290 -27.06 -0.90 3.13
CA ALA A 290 -25.85 -0.38 2.53
C ALA A 290 -26.08 0.03 1.08
N LYS A 291 -25.41 1.11 0.66
CA LYS A 291 -25.38 1.57 -0.73
C LYS A 291 -23.95 1.49 -1.26
N ASN A 292 -23.76 0.78 -2.38
CA ASN A 292 -22.50 0.81 -3.12
C ASN A 292 -22.45 2.13 -3.92
N LEU A 293 -21.53 3.02 -3.55
CA LEU A 293 -21.39 4.31 -4.23
C LEU A 293 -20.65 4.15 -5.57
N THR A 294 -19.77 3.17 -5.68
CA THR A 294 -18.89 2.98 -6.83
C THR A 294 -19.44 2.04 -7.91
N GLU A 295 -20.61 1.44 -7.69
CA GLU A 295 -21.18 0.39 -8.56
C GLU A 295 -21.29 0.82 -10.03
N ALA A 296 -21.73 2.06 -10.28
CA ALA A 296 -21.95 2.59 -11.62
C ALA A 296 -20.65 2.96 -12.38
N HIS A 297 -19.48 2.88 -11.73
CA HIS A 297 -18.24 3.42 -12.25
C HIS A 297 -17.22 2.36 -12.71
N ASP A 298 -17.48 1.07 -12.45
CA ASP A 298 -16.56 -0.04 -12.73
C ASP A 298 -15.10 0.27 -12.35
N MET A 299 -14.93 0.76 -11.12
CA MET A 299 -13.69 1.36 -10.65
C MET A 299 -13.17 0.65 -9.40
N HIS A 300 -11.88 0.34 -9.40
CA HIS A 300 -11.19 -0.25 -8.26
C HIS A 300 -10.85 0.84 -7.23
N ALA A 301 -11.60 0.92 -6.12
CA ALA A 301 -11.53 2.00 -5.13
C ALA A 301 -10.35 1.90 -4.15
N VAL A 302 -9.23 1.33 -4.62
CA VAL A 302 -7.94 1.29 -3.93
C VAL A 302 -6.79 1.34 -4.93
N GLY A 303 -5.57 1.56 -4.43
CA GLY A 303 -4.36 1.49 -5.24
C GLY A 303 -3.96 0.05 -5.61
N ALA A 304 -3.81 -0.24 -6.90
CA ALA A 304 -3.42 -1.55 -7.46
C ALA A 304 -2.12 -1.51 -8.29
N SER A 305 -1.48 -0.35 -8.43
CA SER A 305 -0.19 -0.23 -9.11
C SER A 305 0.92 -0.84 -8.28
N ILE A 306 1.72 -1.72 -8.88
CA ILE A 306 2.85 -2.36 -8.21
C ILE A 306 4.18 -1.69 -8.59
N GLY A 307 5.07 -1.58 -7.62
CA GLY A 307 6.45 -1.09 -7.76
C GLY A 307 7.44 -2.04 -7.07
N ASP A 308 8.74 -1.84 -7.30
CA ASP A 308 9.84 -2.62 -6.71
C ASP A 308 10.55 -1.94 -5.52
N HIS A 309 10.10 -0.73 -5.21
CA HIS A 309 10.44 0.06 -4.05
C HIS A 309 9.09 0.49 -3.46
N GLY A 310 8.94 0.47 -2.14
CA GLY A 310 7.61 0.67 -1.55
C GLY A 310 7.03 2.05 -1.91
N GLY A 311 5.70 2.18 -1.93
CA GLY A 311 5.03 3.47 -2.00
C GLY A 311 4.69 4.03 -0.62
N ALA A 312 4.02 5.19 -0.55
CA ALA A 312 3.49 5.74 0.72
C ALA A 312 2.32 4.95 1.34
N GLY A 313 2.11 3.70 0.91
CA GLY A 313 1.13 2.79 1.49
C GLY A 313 -0.32 3.02 1.06
N PHE A 314 -1.20 2.19 1.59
CA PHE A 314 -2.65 2.29 1.46
C PHE A 314 -3.19 3.44 2.33
N SER A 315 -4.04 4.30 1.77
CA SER A 315 -4.89 5.22 2.53
C SER A 315 -6.31 4.68 2.57
N ALA A 316 -6.86 4.57 3.78
CA ALA A 316 -8.30 4.42 3.94
C ALA A 316 -9.04 5.62 3.29
N PRO A 317 -10.31 5.44 2.90
CA PRO A 317 -11.15 6.57 2.50
C PRO A 317 -11.20 7.66 3.58
N VAL A 318 -11.63 8.87 3.23
CA VAL A 318 -11.80 9.98 4.19
C VAL A 318 -13.13 10.67 3.93
N TRP A 319 -13.97 10.79 4.94
CA TRP A 319 -15.19 11.59 4.83
C TRP A 319 -14.88 13.07 4.62
N ALA A 320 -15.70 13.74 3.82
CA ALA A 320 -15.75 15.19 3.79
C ALA A 320 -16.16 15.74 5.17
N ALA A 321 -15.62 16.89 5.58
CA ALA A 321 -15.86 17.47 6.90
C ALA A 321 -17.34 17.77 7.17
N ASP A 322 -18.13 17.97 6.12
CA ASP A 322 -19.57 18.19 6.14
C ASP A 322 -20.41 16.90 5.95
N SER A 323 -19.76 15.73 5.94
CA SER A 323 -20.38 14.41 5.71
C SER A 323 -21.06 14.24 4.34
N SER A 324 -20.82 15.12 3.37
CA SER A 324 -21.51 15.10 2.07
C SER A 324 -20.90 14.12 1.05
N ALA A 325 -19.61 13.84 1.18
CA ALA A 325 -18.84 13.03 0.24
C ALA A 325 -17.74 12.22 0.94
N ILE A 326 -17.13 11.31 0.21
CA ILE A 326 -15.99 10.50 0.66
C ILE A 326 -14.87 10.61 -0.38
N TYR A 327 -13.67 10.91 0.08
CA TYR A 327 -12.43 10.95 -0.69
C TYR A 327 -11.73 9.60 -0.66
N PHE A 328 -11.24 9.13 -1.81
CA PHE A 328 -10.55 7.85 -1.93
C PHE A 328 -9.65 7.79 -3.17
N VAL A 329 -8.61 6.97 -3.11
CA VAL A 329 -7.75 6.68 -4.25
C VAL A 329 -8.37 5.57 -5.09
N ALA A 330 -8.34 5.71 -6.41
CA ALA A 330 -8.75 4.67 -7.33
C ALA A 330 -7.67 4.38 -8.36
N SER A 331 -7.64 3.15 -8.85
CA SER A 331 -6.73 2.70 -9.91
C SER A 331 -7.44 2.66 -11.24
N ARG A 332 -6.82 3.25 -12.27
CA ARG A 332 -7.34 3.24 -13.63
C ARG A 332 -6.23 3.41 -14.65
N ASP A 333 -6.18 2.56 -15.67
CA ASP A 333 -5.33 2.75 -16.85
C ASP A 333 -3.84 3.00 -16.52
N GLY A 334 -3.28 2.21 -15.59
CA GLY A 334 -1.91 2.36 -15.10
C GLY A 334 -1.69 3.53 -14.12
N ALA A 335 -2.68 4.41 -13.95
CA ALA A 335 -2.65 5.53 -13.02
C ALA A 335 -3.34 5.22 -11.68
N GLN A 336 -3.04 6.06 -10.70
CA GLN A 336 -3.76 6.14 -9.44
C GLN A 336 -4.13 7.59 -9.18
N THR A 337 -5.39 7.86 -8.87
CA THR A 337 -5.95 9.21 -8.77
C THR A 337 -6.82 9.37 -7.53
N LEU A 338 -6.88 10.58 -6.98
CA LEU A 338 -7.75 10.90 -5.85
C LEU A 338 -9.11 11.37 -6.37
N HIS A 339 -10.18 10.73 -5.90
CA HIS A 339 -11.55 11.05 -6.21
C HIS A 339 -12.32 11.48 -4.96
N SER A 340 -13.46 12.13 -5.17
CA SER A 340 -14.53 12.26 -4.19
C SER A 340 -15.81 11.68 -4.77
N ILE A 341 -16.64 11.06 -3.94
CA ILE A 341 -17.98 10.63 -4.33
C ILE A 341 -18.99 11.06 -3.28
N THR A 342 -20.08 11.69 -3.71
CA THR A 342 -21.15 12.10 -2.80
C THR A 342 -21.89 10.86 -2.26
N THR A 343 -22.60 11.00 -1.14
CA THR A 343 -23.52 9.94 -0.66
C THR A 343 -24.64 9.64 -1.68
N GLY A 344 -24.91 10.58 -2.58
CA GLY A 344 -25.76 10.41 -3.76
C GLY A 344 -25.19 9.49 -4.83
N GLY A 345 -23.86 9.28 -4.87
CA GLY A 345 -23.15 8.51 -5.90
C GLY A 345 -22.58 9.37 -7.04
N GLU A 346 -22.46 10.69 -6.84
CA GLU A 346 -21.86 11.58 -7.84
C GLU A 346 -20.35 11.61 -7.68
N LEU A 347 -19.62 11.02 -8.63
CA LEU A 347 -18.17 10.93 -8.64
C LEU A 347 -17.53 12.20 -9.23
N SER A 348 -16.48 12.69 -8.58
CA SER A 348 -15.63 13.77 -9.06
C SER A 348 -14.16 13.41 -8.92
N THR A 349 -13.35 13.79 -9.90
CA THR A 349 -11.88 13.66 -9.81
C THR A 349 -11.31 14.87 -9.08
N VAL A 350 -10.63 14.63 -7.96
CA VAL A 350 -10.02 15.67 -7.14
C VAL A 350 -8.60 15.92 -7.60
N ILE A 351 -7.76 14.88 -7.60
CA ILE A 351 -6.37 14.96 -8.05
C ILE A 351 -6.13 13.89 -9.12
N SER A 352 -5.88 14.37 -10.34
CA SER A 352 -5.34 13.58 -11.43
C SER A 352 -4.23 14.36 -12.08
N LYS A 353 -3.05 13.76 -12.16
CA LYS A 353 -1.96 14.26 -13.00
C LYS A 353 -1.63 13.19 -14.01
N GLU A 354 -1.44 13.63 -15.25
CA GLU A 354 -1.07 12.75 -16.35
C GLU A 354 0.16 11.91 -15.96
N LYS A 355 0.10 10.61 -16.22
CA LYS A 355 1.21 9.67 -16.03
C LYS A 355 1.81 9.68 -14.62
N SER A 356 0.95 9.61 -13.60
CA SER A 356 1.36 9.58 -12.19
C SER A 356 0.57 8.57 -11.36
N ALA A 357 1.13 8.23 -10.21
CA ALA A 357 0.48 7.42 -9.19
C ALA A 357 0.33 8.23 -7.89
N ILE A 358 -0.90 8.57 -7.56
CA ILE A 358 -1.26 9.15 -6.27
C ILE A 358 -1.39 8.02 -5.24
N GLY A 359 -0.62 8.13 -4.14
CA GLY A 359 -0.64 7.19 -3.04
C GLY A 359 -1.37 7.77 -1.82
N ALA A 360 -0.77 7.63 -0.65
CA ALA A 360 -1.38 8.10 0.58
C ALA A 360 -1.70 9.61 0.57
N PHE A 361 -2.78 9.99 1.25
CA PHE A 361 -3.21 11.37 1.39
C PHE A 361 -3.73 11.67 2.80
N SER A 362 -3.70 12.94 3.19
CA SER A 362 -4.12 13.42 4.51
C SER A 362 -4.61 14.87 4.43
N PHE A 363 -5.78 15.16 4.97
CA PHE A 363 -6.39 16.49 4.96
C PHE A 363 -6.08 17.28 6.23
N ALA A 364 -6.07 18.61 6.12
CA ALA A 364 -6.21 19.49 7.27
C ALA A 364 -7.61 19.30 7.90
N ALA A 365 -7.80 19.69 9.16
CA ALA A 365 -9.08 19.49 9.85
C ALA A 365 -10.25 20.21 9.15
N ASP A 366 -10.00 21.38 8.57
CA ASP A 366 -10.97 22.14 7.78
C ASP A 366 -11.11 21.65 6.33
N GLN A 367 -10.28 20.69 5.91
CA GLN A 367 -10.14 20.17 4.56
C GLN A 367 -9.87 21.24 3.48
N GLY A 368 -9.43 22.45 3.85
CA GLY A 368 -9.01 23.48 2.91
C GLY A 368 -7.73 23.13 2.17
N LYS A 369 -6.95 22.18 2.72
CA LYS A 369 -5.72 21.64 2.14
C LYS A 369 -5.64 20.13 2.29
N VAL A 370 -5.02 19.49 1.30
CA VAL A 370 -4.66 18.07 1.31
C VAL A 370 -3.17 17.92 1.07
N ALA A 371 -2.52 17.04 1.82
CA ALA A 371 -1.19 16.54 1.52
C ALA A 371 -1.32 15.16 0.89
N TYR A 372 -0.46 14.84 -0.08
CA TYR A 372 -0.52 13.57 -0.78
C TYR A 372 0.85 13.15 -1.31
N PHE A 373 1.02 11.84 -1.47
CA PHE A 373 2.14 11.23 -2.15
C PHE A 373 1.86 11.16 -3.65
N GLU A 374 2.84 11.51 -4.46
CA GLU A 374 2.78 11.36 -5.92
C GLU A 374 4.11 10.82 -6.43
N ALA A 375 4.05 9.74 -7.21
CA ALA A 375 5.18 9.14 -7.90
C ALA A 375 4.94 9.09 -9.41
N ASN A 376 6.00 8.79 -10.17
CA ASN A 376 5.94 8.47 -11.59
C ASN A 376 7.07 7.49 -11.95
N MET A 377 7.18 7.11 -13.21
CA MET A 377 8.18 6.12 -13.66
C MET A 377 9.65 6.57 -13.53
N TYR A 378 9.94 7.83 -13.21
CA TYR A 378 11.28 8.40 -13.03
C TYR A 378 11.52 9.00 -11.64
N ASP A 379 10.50 9.06 -10.79
CA ASP A 379 10.57 9.62 -9.44
C ASP A 379 9.92 8.64 -8.45
N PRO A 380 10.69 8.08 -7.50
CA PRO A 380 10.19 7.19 -6.45
C PRO A 380 9.08 7.77 -5.58
N GLY A 381 8.90 9.09 -5.63
CA GLY A 381 7.74 9.77 -5.09
C GLY A 381 8.09 10.92 -4.17
N GLN A 382 7.23 11.93 -4.22
CA GLN A 382 7.39 13.17 -3.49
C GLN A 382 6.16 13.47 -2.67
N LEU A 383 6.34 14.25 -1.61
CA LEU A 383 5.25 14.84 -0.85
C LEU A 383 4.78 16.11 -1.56
N TRP A 384 3.47 16.23 -1.73
CA TRP A 384 2.80 17.40 -2.28
C TRP A 384 1.78 17.95 -1.29
N SER A 385 1.49 19.24 -1.39
CA SER A 385 0.30 19.85 -0.83
C SER A 385 -0.55 20.47 -1.93
N ARG A 386 -1.86 20.42 -1.79
CA ARG A 386 -2.80 21.10 -2.67
C ARG A 386 -3.80 21.91 -1.85
N ASP A 387 -4.03 23.12 -2.31
CA ASP A 387 -5.12 23.97 -1.85
C ASP A 387 -6.42 23.57 -2.56
N MET A 388 -7.45 23.22 -1.78
CA MET A 388 -8.66 22.62 -2.33
C MET A 388 -9.54 23.64 -3.07
N ALA A 389 -9.52 24.90 -2.65
CA ALA A 389 -10.31 25.96 -3.27
C ALA A 389 -9.69 26.43 -4.60
N SER A 390 -8.38 26.69 -4.62
CA SER A 390 -7.70 27.19 -5.83
C SER A 390 -7.22 26.09 -6.77
N GLY A 391 -7.13 24.84 -6.30
CA GLY A 391 -6.53 23.73 -7.03
C GLY A 391 -5.00 23.79 -7.14
N HIS A 392 -4.35 24.82 -6.58
CA HIS A 392 -2.91 24.99 -6.66
C HIS A 392 -2.18 23.92 -5.84
N ALA A 393 -1.38 23.12 -6.53
CA ALA A 393 -0.53 22.09 -5.96
C ALA A 393 0.94 22.55 -5.87
N ARG A 394 1.65 22.09 -4.83
CA ARG A 394 3.05 22.40 -4.56
C ARG A 394 3.78 21.15 -4.08
N GLN A 395 4.89 20.82 -4.73
CA GLN A 395 5.83 19.82 -4.24
C GLN A 395 6.56 20.35 -3.01
N LEU A 396 6.54 19.59 -1.91
CA LEU A 396 7.12 19.96 -0.62
C LEU A 396 8.50 19.34 -0.39
N THR A 397 8.80 18.23 -1.06
CA THR A 397 10.08 17.53 -0.94
C THR A 397 10.88 17.57 -2.24
N LYS A 398 12.18 17.29 -2.12
CA LYS A 398 13.05 16.96 -3.25
C LYS A 398 13.91 15.77 -2.86
N LEU A 399 13.27 14.71 -2.37
CA LEU A 399 13.96 13.47 -2.05
C LEU A 399 14.56 12.92 -3.34
N ASN A 400 15.72 12.28 -3.26
CA ASN A 400 16.38 11.71 -4.43
C ASN A 400 16.73 12.76 -5.52
N ALA A 401 16.86 14.06 -5.20
CA ALA A 401 17.12 15.13 -6.18
C ALA A 401 18.36 14.90 -7.09
N ASP A 402 19.30 14.11 -6.57
CA ASP A 402 20.48 13.66 -7.28
C ASP A 402 20.19 12.76 -8.49
N PHE A 403 18.97 12.27 -8.65
CA PHE A 403 18.54 11.41 -9.76
C PHE A 403 18.77 12.06 -11.13
N SER A 404 18.80 13.39 -11.20
CA SER A 404 19.17 14.16 -12.40
C SER A 404 20.57 13.82 -12.95
N ARG A 405 21.48 13.26 -12.13
CA ARG A 405 22.82 12.82 -12.54
C ARG A 405 22.85 11.49 -13.26
N TYR A 406 21.75 10.73 -13.28
CA TYR A 406 21.69 9.44 -13.95
C TYR A 406 21.22 9.57 -15.39
N ALA A 407 21.72 8.66 -16.23
CA ALA A 407 21.32 8.47 -17.60
C ALA A 407 20.10 7.54 -17.57
N TRP A 408 18.93 8.13 -17.83
CA TRP A 408 17.67 7.41 -17.90
C TRP A 408 17.39 6.98 -19.34
N GLY A 409 16.69 5.86 -19.48
CA GLY A 409 16.04 5.48 -20.72
C GLY A 409 14.81 6.32 -21.00
N GLU A 410 14.25 6.19 -22.21
CA GLU A 410 12.95 6.79 -22.54
C GLU A 410 11.86 5.72 -22.51
N ILE A 411 10.71 6.07 -21.94
CA ILE A 411 9.52 5.22 -21.83
C ILE A 411 8.47 5.66 -22.85
N GLU A 412 8.14 4.78 -23.79
CA GLU A 412 7.02 4.91 -24.72
C GLU A 412 5.80 4.15 -24.17
N GLU A 413 4.67 4.82 -24.02
CA GLU A 413 3.38 4.20 -23.70
C GLU A 413 2.63 3.87 -24.99
N ILE A 414 2.04 2.67 -25.04
CA ILE A 414 1.31 2.16 -26.21
C ILE A 414 0.00 1.53 -25.76
N TRP A 415 -1.10 1.97 -26.37
CA TRP A 415 -2.36 1.24 -26.38
C TRP A 415 -2.44 0.40 -27.65
N PHE A 416 -2.75 -0.88 -27.50
CA PHE A 416 -2.78 -1.84 -28.60
C PHE A 416 -3.95 -2.80 -28.47
N LYS A 417 -4.24 -3.52 -29.55
CA LYS A 417 -5.29 -4.54 -29.58
C LYS A 417 -4.71 -5.92 -29.28
N GLY A 418 -5.31 -6.63 -28.33
CA GLY A 418 -5.09 -8.05 -28.12
C GLY A 418 -5.71 -8.89 -29.23
N ASN A 419 -5.50 -10.21 -29.17
CA ASN A 419 -5.98 -11.15 -30.20
C ASN A 419 -7.51 -11.13 -30.37
N ASP A 420 -8.25 -10.81 -29.31
CA ASP A 420 -9.73 -10.72 -29.34
C ASP A 420 -10.24 -9.29 -29.65
N GLY A 421 -9.35 -8.36 -30.00
CA GLY A 421 -9.71 -6.95 -30.26
C GLY A 421 -9.94 -6.10 -29.00
N ASN A 422 -9.66 -6.66 -27.81
CA ASN A 422 -9.64 -5.94 -26.54
C ASN A 422 -8.51 -4.90 -26.51
N ASP A 423 -8.74 -3.77 -25.83
CA ASP A 423 -7.70 -2.77 -25.59
C ASP A 423 -6.77 -3.21 -24.47
N LEU A 424 -5.47 -3.05 -24.70
CA LEU A 424 -4.40 -3.36 -23.75
C LEU A 424 -3.41 -2.20 -23.70
N GLN A 425 -2.83 -1.98 -22.53
CA GLN A 425 -1.83 -0.94 -22.30
C GLN A 425 -0.46 -1.56 -22.03
N GLY A 426 0.58 -1.02 -22.65
CA GLY A 426 1.96 -1.45 -22.47
C GLY A 426 2.97 -0.31 -22.58
N TRP A 427 4.19 -0.58 -22.13
CA TRP A 427 5.29 0.37 -22.11
C TRP A 427 6.59 -0.25 -22.60
N ILE A 428 7.36 0.53 -23.34
CA ILE A 428 8.71 0.18 -23.80
C ILE A 428 9.70 1.16 -23.18
N LEU A 429 10.60 0.67 -22.34
CA LEU A 429 11.74 1.40 -21.80
C LEU A 429 12.99 1.09 -22.63
N THR A 430 13.51 2.12 -23.30
CA THR A 430 14.75 2.03 -24.09
C THR A 430 16.00 2.22 -23.23
N PRO A 431 17.18 1.70 -23.63
CA PRO A 431 18.42 1.96 -22.91
C PRO A 431 18.85 3.43 -23.03
N PRO A 432 19.59 4.00 -22.04
CA PRO A 432 20.12 5.35 -22.16
C PRO A 432 21.02 5.52 -23.38
N GLY A 433 20.85 6.62 -24.13
CA GLY A 433 21.59 6.85 -25.38
C GLY A 433 21.16 5.93 -26.53
N PHE A 434 19.90 5.49 -26.51
CA PHE A 434 19.28 4.67 -27.55
C PHE A 434 19.49 5.25 -28.96
N ASP A 435 19.80 4.36 -29.91
CA ASP A 435 19.93 4.65 -31.33
C ASP A 435 19.05 3.65 -32.11
N PRO A 436 17.96 4.10 -32.74
CA PRO A 436 17.02 3.20 -33.43
C PRO A 436 17.65 2.45 -34.62
N LYS A 437 18.87 2.79 -35.04
CA LYS A 437 19.63 2.08 -36.09
C LYS A 437 20.40 0.87 -35.56
N LYS A 438 20.55 0.73 -34.24
CA LYS A 438 21.22 -0.41 -33.60
C LYS A 438 20.24 -1.53 -33.26
N LYS A 439 20.79 -2.72 -33.02
CA LYS A 439 20.08 -3.88 -32.52
C LYS A 439 20.35 -4.06 -31.03
N TYR A 440 19.30 -4.29 -30.25
CA TYR A 440 19.35 -4.41 -28.80
C TYR A 440 18.77 -5.76 -28.35
N PRO A 441 19.37 -6.42 -27.33
CA PRO A 441 18.68 -7.47 -26.60
C PRO A 441 17.46 -6.88 -25.90
N SER A 442 16.46 -7.71 -25.61
CA SER A 442 15.22 -7.24 -25.00
C SER A 442 14.71 -8.16 -23.91
N ILE A 443 14.02 -7.61 -22.92
CA ILE A 443 13.48 -8.33 -21.78
C ILE A 443 11.99 -7.98 -21.62
N LEU A 444 11.13 -9.00 -21.71
CA LEU A 444 9.72 -8.92 -21.35
C LEU A 444 9.58 -9.08 -19.83
N GLU A 445 8.96 -8.10 -19.17
CA GLU A 445 8.63 -8.12 -17.74
C GLU A 445 7.13 -8.35 -17.53
N ILE A 446 6.79 -9.29 -16.63
CA ILE A 446 5.42 -9.70 -16.35
C ILE A 446 5.12 -9.52 -14.85
N HIS A 447 4.12 -8.72 -14.54
CA HIS A 447 3.77 -8.42 -13.16
C HIS A 447 3.19 -9.62 -12.40
N GLY A 448 3.31 -9.58 -11.07
CA GLY A 448 2.61 -10.49 -10.15
C GLY A 448 1.15 -10.09 -9.92
N GLY A 449 0.49 -10.77 -8.98
CA GLY A 449 -0.94 -10.57 -8.69
C GLY A 449 -1.71 -11.87 -8.93
N PRO A 450 -2.40 -12.05 -10.07
CA PRO A 450 -2.43 -11.22 -11.29
C PRO A 450 -3.24 -9.92 -11.17
N GLN A 451 -3.96 -9.73 -10.05
CA GLN A 451 -4.86 -8.59 -9.81
C GLN A 451 -4.10 -7.33 -9.37
N ALA A 452 -3.22 -6.88 -10.24
CA ALA A 452 -2.45 -5.66 -10.11
C ALA A 452 -2.41 -4.94 -11.46
N GLN A 453 -1.72 -3.81 -11.51
CA GLN A 453 -1.28 -3.20 -12.76
C GLN A 453 0.18 -2.77 -12.63
N TYR A 454 0.96 -2.93 -13.70
CA TYR A 454 2.04 -1.98 -13.96
C TYR A 454 1.44 -0.60 -14.25
N GLY A 455 2.24 0.43 -14.10
CA GLY A 455 1.73 1.78 -14.23
C GLY A 455 2.75 2.82 -13.87
N TYR A 456 2.28 4.03 -13.56
CA TYR A 456 3.14 5.19 -13.37
C TYR A 456 3.79 5.23 -11.98
N VAL A 457 4.56 4.20 -11.66
CA VAL A 457 5.42 4.09 -10.48
C VAL A 457 6.84 3.74 -10.93
N PHE A 458 7.83 4.16 -10.16
CA PHE A 458 9.24 3.92 -10.49
C PHE A 458 9.57 2.42 -10.39
N MET A 459 10.50 1.96 -11.22
CA MET A 459 10.99 0.59 -11.21
C MET A 459 12.51 0.60 -11.34
N HIS A 460 13.21 0.46 -10.21
CA HIS A 460 14.66 0.37 -10.19
C HIS A 460 15.17 -0.75 -11.09
N GLU A 461 14.57 -1.94 -11.01
CA GLU A 461 14.93 -3.13 -11.80
C GLU A 461 14.89 -2.82 -13.30
N PHE A 462 13.82 -2.16 -13.77
CA PHE A 462 13.63 -1.86 -15.18
C PHE A 462 14.68 -0.87 -15.67
N HIS A 463 14.92 0.19 -14.90
CA HIS A 463 15.96 1.18 -15.23
C HIS A 463 17.37 0.60 -15.15
N PHE A 464 17.62 -0.33 -14.23
CA PHE A 464 18.89 -1.06 -14.13
C PHE A 464 19.12 -1.95 -15.36
N LEU A 465 18.11 -2.71 -15.79
CA LEU A 465 18.18 -3.51 -17.01
C LEU A 465 18.40 -2.62 -18.24
N ALA A 466 17.65 -1.52 -18.37
CA ALA A 466 17.83 -0.57 -19.47
C ALA A 466 19.24 0.05 -19.48
N ALA A 467 19.80 0.41 -18.31
CA ALA A 467 21.16 0.90 -18.19
C ALA A 467 22.23 -0.15 -18.60
N ASN A 468 21.89 -1.44 -18.58
CA ASN A 468 22.71 -2.54 -19.09
C ASN A 468 22.47 -2.86 -20.59
N GLY A 469 21.77 -1.99 -21.31
CA GLY A 469 21.64 -2.06 -22.77
C GLY A 469 20.46 -2.90 -23.26
N TYR A 470 19.54 -3.30 -22.38
CA TYR A 470 18.32 -3.99 -22.77
C TYR A 470 17.21 -3.00 -23.14
N VAL A 471 16.39 -3.35 -24.13
CA VAL A 471 15.05 -2.78 -24.25
C VAL A 471 14.14 -3.57 -23.33
N VAL A 472 13.60 -2.92 -22.30
CA VAL A 472 12.68 -3.54 -21.32
C VAL A 472 11.26 -3.20 -21.73
N TYR A 473 10.35 -4.16 -21.75
CA TYR A 473 8.97 -3.91 -22.13
C TYR A 473 8.00 -4.73 -21.26
N PHE A 474 6.88 -4.11 -20.92
CA PHE A 474 5.90 -4.62 -19.97
C PHE A 474 4.50 -4.14 -20.33
N SER A 475 3.47 -4.85 -19.88
CA SER A 475 2.07 -4.54 -20.21
C SER A 475 1.13 -5.03 -19.12
N ASN A 476 -0.14 -4.61 -19.22
CA ASN A 476 -1.22 -5.09 -18.36
C ASN A 476 -2.16 -6.00 -19.16
N PRO A 477 -1.94 -7.33 -19.14
CA PRO A 477 -2.84 -8.29 -19.78
C PRO A 477 -4.18 -8.40 -19.04
N ARG A 478 -5.16 -9.05 -19.67
CA ARG A 478 -6.39 -9.49 -18.98
C ARG A 478 -6.07 -10.24 -17.69
N GLY A 479 -6.85 -9.97 -16.65
CA GLY A 479 -6.59 -10.40 -15.27
C GLY A 479 -6.10 -9.31 -14.32
N GLY A 480 -5.52 -8.24 -14.86
CA GLY A 480 -5.11 -7.07 -14.08
C GLY A 480 -6.27 -6.27 -13.49
N GLN A 481 -5.99 -5.46 -12.48
CA GLN A 481 -6.93 -4.49 -11.89
C GLN A 481 -6.73 -3.10 -12.50
N GLY A 482 -7.76 -2.24 -12.46
CA GLY A 482 -7.69 -0.88 -13.03
C GLY A 482 -8.20 -0.74 -14.47
N TYR A 483 -8.77 -1.82 -15.05
CA TYR A 483 -9.34 -1.84 -16.41
C TYR A 483 -10.79 -2.37 -16.43
N GLY A 484 -11.44 -2.43 -15.26
CA GLY A 484 -12.80 -2.93 -15.08
C GLY A 484 -12.89 -4.42 -14.75
N GLU A 485 -14.02 -4.84 -14.18
CA GLU A 485 -14.23 -6.22 -13.72
C GLU A 485 -14.22 -7.24 -14.86
N GLU A 486 -14.68 -6.88 -16.06
CA GLU A 486 -14.68 -7.81 -17.20
C GLU A 486 -13.25 -8.18 -17.60
N HIS A 487 -12.36 -7.19 -17.68
CA HIS A 487 -10.94 -7.39 -17.95
C HIS A 487 -10.29 -8.28 -16.88
N CYS A 488 -10.57 -8.03 -15.60
CA CYS A 488 -10.00 -8.80 -14.50
C CYS A 488 -10.57 -10.22 -14.41
N ARG A 489 -11.88 -10.39 -14.62
CA ARG A 489 -12.59 -11.68 -14.57
C ARG A 489 -12.20 -12.60 -15.71
N ALA A 490 -11.70 -12.07 -16.82
CA ALA A 490 -11.41 -12.82 -18.04
C ALA A 490 -10.47 -14.03 -17.85
N ILE A 491 -9.69 -14.12 -16.76
CA ILE A 491 -8.78 -15.24 -16.50
C ILE A 491 -9.25 -16.15 -15.35
N ASN A 492 -10.43 -15.87 -14.78
CA ASN A 492 -10.93 -16.60 -13.62
C ASN A 492 -11.07 -18.10 -13.93
N GLY A 493 -10.33 -18.93 -13.20
CA GLY A 493 -10.30 -20.39 -13.38
C GLY A 493 -9.60 -20.87 -14.66
N ARG A 494 -8.87 -20.00 -15.38
CA ARG A 494 -8.24 -20.34 -16.67
C ARG A 494 -6.94 -19.59 -16.98
N TRP A 495 -6.05 -19.46 -16.00
CA TRP A 495 -4.72 -18.85 -16.21
C TRP A 495 -3.93 -19.55 -17.32
N GLY A 496 -3.15 -18.79 -18.08
CA GLY A 496 -2.37 -19.33 -19.21
C GLY A 496 -3.16 -19.47 -20.51
N THR A 497 -4.31 -18.80 -20.62
CA THR A 497 -5.14 -18.72 -21.81
C THR A 497 -5.10 -17.31 -22.40
N VAL A 498 -6.13 -16.51 -22.19
CA VAL A 498 -6.27 -15.17 -22.77
C VAL A 498 -5.26 -14.16 -22.22
N ASP A 499 -4.80 -14.35 -20.98
CA ASP A 499 -3.66 -13.65 -20.38
C ASP A 499 -2.35 -13.96 -21.09
N TYR A 500 -2.09 -15.24 -21.38
CA TYR A 500 -0.92 -15.64 -22.16
C TYR A 500 -0.96 -15.03 -23.55
N ASP A 501 -2.10 -15.10 -24.23
CA ASP A 501 -2.29 -14.52 -25.55
C ASP A 501 -2.01 -13.01 -25.54
N ASP A 502 -2.54 -12.26 -24.57
CA ASP A 502 -2.31 -10.83 -24.42
C ASP A 502 -0.81 -10.49 -24.23
N VAL A 503 -0.11 -11.25 -23.37
CA VAL A 503 1.33 -11.09 -23.14
C VAL A 503 2.13 -11.40 -24.41
N MET A 504 1.72 -12.43 -25.17
CA MET A 504 2.39 -12.79 -26.42
C MET A 504 2.12 -11.79 -27.55
N SER A 505 0.90 -11.24 -27.66
CA SER A 505 0.58 -10.15 -28.59
C SER A 505 1.42 -8.90 -28.31
N TRP A 506 1.61 -8.55 -27.03
CA TRP A 506 2.50 -7.44 -26.65
C TRP A 506 3.94 -7.71 -27.08
N ALA A 507 4.44 -8.91 -26.78
CA ALA A 507 5.78 -9.30 -27.18
C ALA A 507 5.96 -9.32 -28.70
N ASP A 508 4.97 -9.76 -29.49
CA ASP A 508 5.02 -9.70 -30.96
C ASP A 508 5.14 -8.26 -31.46
N LEU A 509 4.32 -7.35 -30.92
CA LEU A 509 4.33 -5.93 -31.28
C LEU A 509 5.70 -5.31 -31.02
N VAL A 510 6.28 -5.55 -29.84
CA VAL A 510 7.60 -4.98 -29.48
C VAL A 510 8.72 -5.64 -30.27
N GLN A 511 8.74 -6.97 -30.39
CA GLN A 511 9.80 -7.72 -31.07
C GLN A 511 9.80 -7.52 -32.60
N ALA A 512 8.71 -7.02 -33.17
CA ALA A 512 8.65 -6.59 -34.57
C ALA A 512 9.44 -5.29 -34.84
N ARG A 513 9.78 -4.51 -33.81
CA ARG A 513 10.51 -3.25 -33.98
C ARG A 513 11.89 -3.49 -34.60
N PRO A 514 12.34 -2.64 -35.54
CA PRO A 514 13.57 -2.87 -36.30
C PRO A 514 14.84 -2.81 -35.45
N TYR A 515 14.79 -2.28 -34.23
CA TYR A 515 15.92 -2.20 -33.31
C TYR A 515 16.00 -3.39 -32.33
N ILE A 516 15.07 -4.34 -32.35
CA ILE A 516 15.14 -5.55 -31.50
C ILE A 516 15.99 -6.62 -32.18
N ASP A 517 16.94 -7.19 -31.42
CA ASP A 517 17.69 -8.39 -31.79
C ASP A 517 16.88 -9.63 -31.45
N LYS A 518 16.31 -10.28 -32.47
CA LYS A 518 15.45 -11.46 -32.32
C LYS A 518 16.20 -12.70 -31.81
N ASN A 519 17.54 -12.68 -31.81
CA ASN A 519 18.35 -13.76 -31.26
C ASN A 519 18.71 -13.53 -29.78
N LYS A 520 18.21 -12.46 -29.17
CA LYS A 520 18.51 -12.07 -27.78
C LYS A 520 17.26 -11.58 -27.05
N LEU A 521 16.30 -12.50 -26.94
CA LEU A 521 15.00 -12.27 -26.29
C LEU A 521 14.99 -12.93 -24.91
N GLY A 522 14.74 -12.16 -23.86
CA GLY A 522 14.55 -12.63 -22.49
C GLY A 522 13.13 -12.40 -21.99
N VAL A 523 12.71 -13.20 -21.01
CA VAL A 523 11.43 -13.06 -20.30
C VAL A 523 11.61 -13.27 -18.79
N THR A 524 10.93 -12.48 -17.97
CA THR A 524 10.97 -12.58 -16.51
C THR A 524 9.67 -12.08 -15.90
N GLY A 525 9.42 -12.51 -14.66
CA GLY A 525 8.28 -12.09 -13.88
C GLY A 525 8.28 -12.74 -12.50
N GLY A 526 7.57 -12.10 -11.56
CA GLY A 526 7.47 -12.54 -10.18
C GLY A 526 6.07 -13.02 -9.79
N SER A 527 5.97 -14.04 -8.92
CA SER A 527 4.70 -14.56 -8.41
C SER A 527 3.85 -15.11 -9.56
N TYR A 528 2.66 -14.56 -9.84
CA TYR A 528 1.91 -14.86 -11.06
C TYR A 528 2.74 -14.61 -12.34
N GLY A 529 3.55 -13.55 -12.41
CA GLY A 529 4.47 -13.33 -13.53
C GLY A 529 5.54 -14.42 -13.64
N GLY A 530 5.90 -15.05 -12.52
CA GLY A 530 6.78 -16.21 -12.48
C GLY A 530 6.07 -17.47 -13.03
N TYR A 531 4.79 -17.67 -12.66
CA TYR A 531 3.93 -18.69 -13.29
C TYR A 531 3.88 -18.48 -14.81
N MET A 532 3.58 -17.27 -15.27
CA MET A 532 3.48 -16.97 -16.70
C MET A 532 4.82 -17.12 -17.42
N THR A 533 5.94 -16.76 -16.77
CA THR A 533 7.29 -17.03 -17.30
C THR A 533 7.52 -18.53 -17.50
N GLY A 534 7.18 -19.35 -16.51
CA GLY A 534 7.25 -20.82 -16.61
C GLY A 534 6.31 -21.38 -17.67
N TRP A 535 5.10 -20.83 -17.77
CA TRP A 535 4.11 -21.20 -18.79
C TRP A 535 4.62 -20.91 -20.20
N ILE A 536 5.19 -19.73 -20.43
CA ILE A 536 5.74 -19.31 -21.73
C ILE A 536 6.80 -20.30 -22.20
N ILE A 537 7.81 -20.61 -21.38
CA ILE A 537 8.89 -21.52 -21.80
C ILE A 537 8.44 -22.98 -21.97
N GLY A 538 7.28 -23.35 -21.43
CA GLY A 538 6.64 -24.65 -21.67
C GLY A 538 5.86 -24.74 -22.99
N HIS A 539 5.51 -23.60 -23.60
CA HIS A 539 4.65 -23.52 -24.79
C HIS A 539 5.30 -22.79 -25.97
N ASN A 540 6.43 -22.11 -25.75
CA ASN A 540 7.09 -21.25 -26.72
C ASN A 540 8.60 -21.19 -26.47
N ASP A 541 9.37 -21.41 -27.52
CA ASP A 541 10.82 -21.53 -27.57
C ASP A 541 11.52 -20.30 -28.19
N ARG A 542 10.80 -19.19 -28.41
CA ARG A 542 11.38 -17.95 -28.97
C ARG A 542 12.30 -17.18 -28.01
N PHE A 543 12.06 -17.31 -26.71
CA PHE A 543 12.86 -16.63 -25.69
C PHE A 543 14.12 -17.46 -25.40
N HIS A 544 15.27 -16.82 -25.49
CA HIS A 544 16.58 -17.47 -25.36
C HIS A 544 17.02 -17.59 -23.89
N SER A 545 16.43 -16.80 -23.00
CA SER A 545 16.64 -16.83 -21.55
C SER A 545 15.35 -16.53 -20.80
N ALA A 546 15.16 -17.15 -19.64
CA ALA A 546 14.02 -16.90 -18.76
C ALA A 546 14.43 -16.84 -17.28
N VAL A 547 13.86 -15.90 -16.53
CA VAL A 547 14.05 -15.79 -15.07
C VAL A 547 12.67 -15.78 -14.39
N ALA A 548 12.23 -16.95 -13.92
CA ALA A 548 11.00 -17.05 -13.15
C ALA A 548 11.28 -16.74 -11.66
N GLN A 549 10.80 -15.61 -11.16
CA GLN A 549 11.03 -15.18 -9.78
C GLN A 549 9.86 -15.62 -8.89
N ARG A 550 10.13 -16.10 -7.66
CA ARG A 550 9.12 -16.46 -6.64
C ARG A 550 7.90 -17.21 -7.25
N VAL A 551 8.22 -18.20 -8.08
CA VAL A 551 7.34 -18.84 -9.07
C VAL A 551 6.28 -19.76 -8.45
N VAL A 552 5.13 -19.84 -9.10
CA VAL A 552 4.18 -20.95 -8.95
C VAL A 552 4.35 -21.89 -10.14
N SER A 553 4.85 -23.11 -9.89
CA SER A 553 5.08 -24.12 -10.94
C SER A 553 4.16 -25.34 -10.85
N ASN A 554 3.45 -25.50 -9.73
CA ASN A 554 2.49 -26.59 -9.53
C ASN A 554 1.32 -26.08 -8.68
N SER A 555 0.16 -25.92 -9.33
CA SER A 555 -1.06 -25.45 -8.67
C SER A 555 -1.59 -26.42 -7.62
N VAL A 556 -1.31 -27.73 -7.73
CA VAL A 556 -1.77 -28.72 -6.74
C VAL A 556 -1.05 -28.55 -5.41
N SER A 557 0.26 -28.29 -5.43
CA SER A 557 1.05 -28.10 -4.21
C SER A 557 1.06 -26.66 -3.68
N MET A 558 0.49 -25.71 -4.44
CA MET A 558 0.36 -24.32 -4.01
C MET A 558 -0.68 -24.16 -2.90
N TRP A 559 -1.74 -24.98 -2.95
CA TRP A 559 -2.90 -24.91 -2.06
C TRP A 559 -2.85 -25.94 -0.95
#